data_AF-A0A7V9LDG7-F1
#
_entry.id   AF-A0A7V9LDG7-F1
#
_cell.length_a   1.000
_cell.length_b   1.000
_cell.length_c   1.000
_cell.angle_alpha   90.00
_cell.angle_beta   90.00
_cell.angle_gamma   90.00
#
_symmetry.space_group_name_H-M   'P 1'
#
loop_
_entity.id
_entity.type
_entity.pdbx_description
1 polymer ?
#
loop_
_entity_poly.entity_id
_entity_poly.type
_entity_poly.pdbx_seq_one_letter_code
_entity_poly.pdbx_strand_id
1 'polypeptide(L)'
;MGKIGFWQLLLDDRVSHWEAQSINAAHDAADHAASTAEAAQFKAHNTETRVNNMAREIVFLRTALTVLVKTLKDSKVLDERLLDARLEAAIEEATASLPKLPTGPVSMNEVLASKQGTPVSVKLTCIRCRNQVPASSTLMSQDGPMCERCPA
;
A
#
# COMPACT_ATOMS: atom_id res chain seq x y z
N MET A 1 -29.84 -19.77 -11.94
CA MET A 1 -30.04 -20.69 -13.08
C MET A 1 -28.68 -21.22 -13.46
N GLY A 2 -28.50 -22.54 -13.57
CA GLY A 2 -27.20 -23.12 -13.91
C GLY A 2 -26.87 -22.97 -15.40
N LYS A 3 -25.61 -23.25 -15.77
CA LYS A 3 -25.15 -23.32 -17.17
C LYS A 3 -26.01 -24.30 -17.98
N ILE A 4 -26.26 -23.97 -19.24
CA ILE A 4 -26.99 -24.85 -20.16
C ILE A 4 -26.06 -26.01 -20.51
N GLY A 5 -26.41 -27.20 -20.01
CA GLY A 5 -25.66 -28.43 -20.26
C GLY A 5 -25.91 -28.99 -21.65
N PHE A 6 -24.97 -29.81 -22.12
CA PHE A 6 -25.04 -30.50 -23.41
C PHE A 6 -26.38 -31.23 -23.65
N TRP A 7 -26.85 -32.01 -22.66
CA TRP A 7 -28.11 -32.74 -22.76
C TRP A 7 -29.35 -31.85 -22.81
N GLN A 8 -29.27 -30.66 -22.23
CA GLN A 8 -30.37 -29.70 -22.22
C GLN A 8 -30.52 -29.04 -23.59
N LEU A 9 -29.41 -28.82 -24.29
CA LEU A 9 -29.36 -28.35 -25.67
C LEU A 9 -29.81 -29.43 -26.67
N LEU A 10 -29.59 -30.71 -26.33
CA LEU A 10 -29.97 -31.86 -27.16
C LEU A 10 -31.46 -32.23 -27.00
N LEU A 11 -32.08 -31.85 -25.88
CA LEU A 11 -33.49 -32.12 -25.57
C LEU A 11 -34.40 -30.91 -25.83
N ASP A 12 -33.84 -29.71 -26.00
CA ASP A 12 -34.58 -28.46 -26.18
C ASP A 12 -34.35 -27.89 -27.59
N ASP A 13 -35.24 -28.25 -28.53
CA ASP A 13 -35.24 -27.76 -29.92
C ASP A 13 -35.43 -26.24 -30.07
N ARG A 14 -35.74 -25.53 -28.97
CA ARG A 14 -36.00 -24.09 -28.99
C ARG A 14 -34.75 -23.24 -28.81
N VAL A 15 -33.66 -23.80 -28.31
CA VAL A 15 -32.44 -23.05 -28.00
C VAL A 15 -31.41 -23.33 -29.07
N SER A 16 -31.08 -22.31 -29.85
CA SER A 16 -30.03 -22.44 -30.86
C SER A 16 -28.64 -22.58 -30.21
N HIS A 17 -27.71 -23.25 -30.89
CA HIS A 17 -26.35 -23.46 -30.38
C HIS A 17 -25.64 -22.16 -30.00
N TRP A 18 -25.87 -21.07 -30.74
CA TRP A 18 -25.23 -19.78 -30.47
C TRP A 18 -25.84 -19.08 -29.24
N GLU A 19 -27.16 -19.19 -29.03
CA GLU A 19 -27.83 -18.66 -27.84
C GLU A 19 -27.29 -19.36 -26.59
N ALA A 20 -27.20 -20.68 -26.60
CA ALA A 20 -26.66 -21.42 -25.45
C ALA A 20 -25.20 -21.08 -25.15
N GLN A 21 -24.36 -20.87 -26.17
CA GLN A 21 -22.99 -20.43 -25.99
C GLN A 21 -22.93 -19.02 -25.38
N SER A 22 -23.76 -18.08 -25.85
CA SER A 22 -23.80 -16.73 -25.29
C SER A 22 -24.29 -16.71 -23.83
N ILE A 23 -25.25 -17.56 -23.48
CA ILE A 23 -25.76 -17.70 -22.11
C ILE A 23 -24.68 -18.30 -21.20
N ASN A 24 -23.96 -19.32 -21.67
CA ASN A 24 -22.85 -19.90 -20.91
C ASN A 24 -21.69 -18.91 -20.75
N ALA A 25 -21.36 -18.14 -21.78
CA ALA A 25 -20.35 -17.09 -21.70
C ALA A 25 -20.75 -15.97 -20.72
N ALA A 26 -22.02 -15.57 -20.69
CA ALA A 26 -22.55 -14.63 -19.71
C ALA A 26 -22.49 -15.19 -18.28
N HIS A 27 -22.76 -16.48 -18.12
CA HIS A 27 -22.63 -17.16 -16.83
C HIS A 27 -21.16 -17.28 -16.39
N ASP A 28 -20.24 -17.60 -17.29
CA ASP A 28 -18.80 -17.62 -17.01
C ASP A 28 -18.31 -16.24 -16.60
N ALA A 29 -18.76 -15.18 -17.28
CA ALA A 29 -18.44 -13.80 -16.92
C ALA A 29 -19.00 -13.43 -15.52
N ALA A 30 -20.20 -13.88 -15.19
CA ALA A 30 -20.80 -13.68 -13.86
C ALA A 30 -20.04 -14.44 -12.76
N ASP A 31 -19.66 -15.70 -13.00
CA ASP A 31 -18.86 -16.51 -12.08
C ASP A 31 -17.49 -15.86 -11.83
N HIS A 32 -16.85 -15.37 -12.89
CA HIS A 32 -15.59 -14.64 -12.79
C HIS A 32 -15.77 -13.35 -11.97
N ALA A 33 -16.79 -12.54 -12.26
CA ALA A 33 -17.07 -11.33 -11.51
C ALA A 33 -17.32 -11.63 -10.02
N ALA A 34 -18.09 -12.67 -9.70
CA ALA A 34 -18.34 -13.11 -8.32
C ALA A 34 -17.04 -13.50 -7.61
N SER A 35 -16.18 -14.32 -8.25
CA SER A 35 -14.90 -14.72 -7.67
C SER A 35 -13.96 -13.53 -7.40
N THR A 36 -13.96 -12.53 -8.29
CA THR A 36 -13.16 -11.31 -8.10
C THR A 36 -13.71 -10.43 -6.97
N ALA A 37 -15.04 -10.37 -6.80
CA ALA A 37 -15.68 -9.65 -5.71
C ALA A 37 -15.36 -10.30 -4.36
N GLU A 38 -15.42 -11.63 -4.25
CA GLU A 38 -15.03 -12.37 -3.05
C GLU A 38 -13.55 -12.14 -2.70
N ALA A 39 -12.66 -12.20 -3.68
CA ALA A 39 -11.24 -11.91 -3.47
C ALA A 39 -10.99 -10.46 -3.02
N ALA A 40 -11.78 -9.50 -3.51
CA ALA A 40 -11.71 -8.11 -3.08
C ALA A 40 -12.23 -7.93 -1.65
N GLN A 41 -13.33 -8.59 -1.28
CA GLN A 41 -13.87 -8.58 0.08
C GLN A 41 -12.87 -9.15 1.09
N PHE A 42 -12.21 -10.27 0.76
CA PHE A 42 -11.18 -10.85 1.63
C PHE A 42 -10.00 -9.88 1.85
N LYS A 43 -9.55 -9.20 0.78
CA LYS A 43 -8.51 -8.17 0.90
C LYS A 43 -8.97 -6.99 1.75
N ALA A 44 -10.19 -6.52 1.57
CA ALA A 44 -10.77 -5.43 2.36
C ALA A 44 -10.80 -5.79 3.86
N HIS A 45 -11.25 -6.99 4.19
CA HIS A 45 -11.31 -7.46 5.59
C HIS A 45 -9.92 -7.57 6.22
N ASN A 46 -8.93 -8.06 5.47
CA ASN A 46 -7.54 -8.09 5.95
C ASN A 46 -6.98 -6.68 6.19
N THR A 47 -7.29 -5.72 5.31
CA THR A 47 -6.86 -4.33 5.50
C THR A 47 -7.55 -3.68 6.71
N GLU A 48 -8.84 -3.93 6.91
CA GLU A 48 -9.60 -3.46 8.06
C GLU A 48 -9.01 -4.00 9.37
N THR A 49 -8.70 -5.30 9.41
CA THR A 49 -8.07 -5.92 10.58
C THR A 49 -6.71 -5.30 10.89
N ARG A 50 -5.89 -5.03 9.86
CA ARG A 50 -4.59 -4.35 10.04
C ARG A 50 -4.76 -2.92 10.54
N VAL A 51 -5.73 -2.17 10.00
CA VAL A 51 -6.05 -0.81 10.46
C VAL A 51 -6.47 -0.82 11.94
N ASN A 52 -7.31 -1.77 12.34
CA ASN A 52 -7.74 -1.92 13.73
C ASN A 52 -6.58 -2.26 14.67
N ASN A 53 -5.63 -3.09 14.24
CA ASN A 53 -4.43 -3.40 15.03
C ASN A 53 -3.52 -2.17 15.15
N MET A 54 -3.25 -1.46 14.05
CA MET A 54 -2.47 -0.22 14.08
C MET A 54 -3.13 0.85 14.96
N ALA A 55 -4.46 0.96 14.94
CA ALA A 55 -5.19 1.90 15.79
C ALA A 55 -4.97 1.59 17.28
N ARG A 56 -4.97 0.31 17.68
CA ARG A 56 -4.68 -0.11 19.05
C ARG A 56 -3.23 0.20 19.44
N GLU A 57 -2.28 -0.08 18.54
CA GLU A 57 -0.86 0.24 18.76
C GLU A 57 -0.64 1.74 18.93
N ILE A 58 -1.31 2.58 18.15
CA ILE A 58 -1.24 4.05 18.29
C ILE A 58 -1.75 4.49 19.65
N VAL A 59 -2.88 3.94 20.11
CA VAL A 59 -3.41 4.25 21.46
C VAL A 59 -2.40 3.84 22.53
N PHE A 60 -1.83 2.65 22.43
CA PHE A 60 -0.80 2.19 23.36
C PHE A 60 0.43 3.10 23.36
N LEU A 61 0.98 3.42 22.19
CA LEU A 61 2.13 4.33 22.05
C LEU A 61 1.82 5.72 22.62
N ARG A 62 0.61 6.24 22.40
CA ARG A 62 0.18 7.52 22.98
C ARG A 62 0.15 7.46 24.50
N THR A 63 -0.36 6.37 25.08
CA THR A 63 -0.35 6.20 26.54
C THR A 63 1.07 6.09 27.08
N ALA A 64 1.94 5.33 26.43
CA ALA A 64 3.34 5.18 26.81
C ALA A 64 4.09 6.53 26.75
N LEU A 65 3.90 7.30 25.68
CA LEU A 65 4.44 8.65 25.55
C LEU A 65 3.94 9.59 26.66
N THR A 66 2.64 9.53 26.98
CA THR A 66 2.07 10.36 28.05
C THR A 66 2.68 10.02 29.41
N VAL A 67 2.89 8.74 29.69
CA VAL A 67 3.56 8.29 30.92
C VAL A 67 5.01 8.77 30.94
N LEU A 68 5.76 8.59 29.84
CA LEU A 68 7.15 9.04 29.74
C LEU A 68 7.27 10.55 29.96
N VAL A 69 6.44 11.35 29.29
CA VAL A 69 6.39 12.81 29.48
C VAL A 69 6.11 13.16 30.95
N LYS A 70 5.15 12.49 31.59
CA LYS A 70 4.85 12.72 33.01
C LYS A 70 6.03 12.37 33.92
N THR A 71 6.67 11.23 33.70
CA THR A 71 7.86 10.82 34.47
C THR A 71 9.04 11.77 34.28
N LEU A 72 9.23 12.32 33.07
CA LEU A 72 10.26 13.31 32.79
C LEU A 72 9.97 14.63 33.52
N LYS A 73 8.71 15.10 33.53
CA LYS A 73 8.29 16.27 34.30
C LYS A 73 8.50 16.07 35.80
N ASP A 74 8.12 14.91 36.33
CA ASP A 74 8.26 14.58 37.75
C ASP A 74 9.75 14.50 38.18
N SER A 75 10.62 14.03 37.29
CA SER A 75 12.07 13.93 37.57
C SER A 75 12.80 15.27 37.59
N LYS A 76 12.19 16.38 37.12
CA LYS A 76 12.78 17.72 37.01
C LYS A 76 14.12 17.79 36.24
N VAL A 77 14.47 16.77 35.47
CA VAL A 77 15.72 16.72 34.69
C VAL A 77 15.64 17.64 33.45
N LEU A 78 14.44 18.02 33.02
CA LEU A 78 14.18 18.84 31.83
C LEU A 78 13.25 20.01 32.14
N ASP A 79 13.57 21.18 31.58
CA ASP A 79 12.70 22.36 31.61
C ASP A 79 11.42 22.11 30.81
N GLU A 80 10.27 22.40 31.43
CA GLU A 80 8.94 22.10 30.88
C GLU A 80 8.70 22.76 29.51
N ARG A 81 9.15 24.01 29.35
CA ARG A 81 9.03 24.76 28.09
C ARG A 81 9.84 24.15 26.94
N LEU A 82 10.98 23.54 27.25
CA LEU A 82 11.84 22.92 26.25
C LEU A 82 11.27 21.56 25.80
N LEU A 83 10.62 20.85 26.72
CA LEU A 83 9.90 19.61 26.42
C LEU A 83 8.70 19.87 25.49
N ASP A 84 7.90 20.90 25.81
CA ASP A 84 6.72 21.25 25.01
C ASP A 84 7.12 21.71 23.60
N ALA A 85 8.17 22.53 23.46
CA ALA A 85 8.68 22.97 22.16
C ALA A 85 9.23 21.80 21.31
N ARG A 86 9.86 20.80 21.94
CA ARG A 86 10.36 19.59 21.25
C ARG A 86 9.23 18.68 20.81
N LEU A 87 8.19 18.54 21.64
CA LEU A 87 6.98 17.79 21.31
C LEU A 87 6.27 18.42 20.12
N GLU A 88 6.10 19.74 20.12
CA GLU A 88 5.43 20.46 19.04
C GLU A 88 6.21 20.36 17.72
N ALA A 89 7.54 20.52 17.75
CA ALA A 89 8.39 20.32 16.57
C ALA A 89 8.33 18.87 16.03
N ALA A 90 8.31 17.87 16.91
CA ALA A 90 8.19 16.47 16.50
C ALA A 90 6.82 16.15 15.90
N ILE A 91 5.74 16.77 16.40
CA ILE A 91 4.40 16.66 15.82
C ILE A 91 4.38 17.30 14.43
N GLU A 92 4.98 18.48 14.26
CA GLU A 92 5.03 19.17 12.98
C GLU A 92 5.79 18.37 11.92
N GLU A 93 6.97 17.83 12.26
CA GLU A 93 7.74 16.94 11.38
C GLU A 93 6.97 15.65 11.01
N ALA A 94 6.28 15.05 11.98
CA ALA A 94 5.43 13.89 11.73
C ALA A 94 4.27 14.23 10.79
N THR A 95 3.64 15.41 10.93
CA THR A 95 2.56 15.83 10.02
C THR A 95 3.06 16.21 8.62
N ALA A 96 4.26 16.79 8.51
CA ALA A 96 4.86 17.18 7.24
C ALA A 96 5.29 15.97 6.38
N SER A 97 5.63 14.85 7.02
CA SER A 97 6.01 13.61 6.33
C SER A 97 4.82 12.77 5.86
N LEU A 98 3.58 13.10 6.26
CA LEU A 98 2.40 12.41 5.78
C LEU A 98 2.14 12.75 4.30
N PRO A 99 1.99 11.74 3.41
CA PRO A 99 1.54 12.01 2.05
C PRO A 99 0.15 12.63 2.11
N LYS A 100 -0.04 13.78 1.45
CA LYS A 100 -1.35 14.43 1.30
C LYS A 100 -2.32 13.40 0.72
N LEU A 101 -3.27 12.93 1.53
CA LEU A 101 -4.28 12.00 1.07
C LEU A 101 -5.08 12.68 -0.06
N PRO A 102 -5.36 11.99 -1.18
CA PRO A 102 -6.28 12.51 -2.18
C PRO A 102 -7.68 12.62 -1.55
N THR A 103 -8.06 13.82 -1.16
CA THR A 103 -9.43 14.15 -0.73
C THR A 103 -10.30 14.25 -1.98
N GLY A 104 -10.79 13.11 -2.46
CA GLY A 104 -11.75 13.00 -3.56
C GLY A 104 -12.25 11.56 -3.71
N PRO A 105 -13.44 11.33 -4.30
CA PRO A 105 -13.90 9.98 -4.62
C PRO A 105 -12.95 9.42 -5.69
N VAL A 106 -12.01 8.58 -5.26
CA VAL A 106 -11.01 8.00 -6.16
C VAL A 106 -11.74 7.11 -7.15
N SER A 107 -11.67 7.47 -8.43
CA SER A 107 -12.14 6.63 -9.52
C SER A 107 -11.33 5.34 -9.52
N MET A 108 -11.97 4.17 -9.66
CA MET A 108 -11.26 2.88 -9.74
C MET A 108 -10.16 2.87 -10.82
N ASN A 109 -10.29 3.72 -11.85
CA ASN A 109 -9.27 3.89 -12.89
C ASN A 109 -7.99 4.59 -12.39
N GLU A 110 -8.07 5.48 -11.39
CA GLU A 110 -6.90 6.13 -10.78
C GLU A 110 -6.13 5.19 -9.83
N VAL A 111 -6.83 4.23 -9.21
CA VAL A 111 -6.19 3.18 -8.39
C VAL A 111 -5.42 2.19 -9.26
N LEU A 112 -5.87 1.94 -10.49
CA LEU A 112 -5.15 1.12 -11.48
C LEU A 112 -3.99 1.89 -12.12
N ALA A 113 -4.15 3.20 -12.37
CA ALA A 113 -3.07 4.04 -12.88
C ALA A 113 -1.95 4.25 -11.85
N SER A 114 -2.26 4.37 -10.55
CA SER A 114 -1.26 4.47 -9.48
C SER A 114 -0.56 3.15 -9.15
N LYS A 115 -1.06 2.01 -9.64
CA LYS A 115 -0.36 0.72 -9.61
C LYS A 115 0.69 0.56 -10.70
N GLN A 116 0.71 1.43 -11.72
CA GLN A 116 1.90 1.66 -12.52
C GLN A 116 2.81 2.57 -11.70
N GLY A 117 3.49 1.96 -10.72
CA GLY A 117 4.49 2.64 -9.93
C GLY A 117 5.46 3.34 -10.88
N THR A 118 5.60 4.65 -10.70
CA THR A 118 6.85 5.30 -11.08
C THR A 118 7.96 4.44 -10.50
N PRO A 119 8.94 3.97 -11.30
CA PRO A 119 10.00 3.15 -10.75
C PRO A 119 10.67 3.98 -9.68
N VAL A 120 10.50 3.57 -8.42
CA VAL A 120 11.22 4.15 -7.28
C VAL A 120 12.68 3.91 -7.63
N SER A 121 13.34 4.94 -8.15
CA SER A 121 14.74 4.86 -8.51
C SER A 121 15.50 4.67 -7.22
N VAL A 122 15.89 3.42 -6.96
CA VAL A 122 16.67 3.05 -5.78
C VAL A 122 17.95 3.89 -5.83
N LYS A 123 18.12 4.77 -4.85
CA LYS A 123 19.33 5.58 -4.71
C LYS A 123 20.33 4.82 -3.86
N LEU A 124 21.52 4.59 -4.39
CA LEU A 124 22.63 3.95 -3.70
C LEU A 124 23.67 5.00 -3.35
N THR A 125 24.30 4.85 -2.19
CA THR A 125 25.37 5.76 -1.75
C THR A 125 26.69 5.29 -2.32
N CYS A 126 27.38 6.14 -3.08
CA CYS A 126 28.71 5.83 -3.58
C CYS A 126 29.74 5.79 -2.45
N ILE A 127 30.58 4.76 -2.41
CA ILE A 127 31.59 4.60 -1.36
C ILE A 127 32.71 5.66 -1.42
N ARG A 128 33.09 6.12 -2.62
CA ARG A 128 34.17 7.12 -2.78
C ARG A 128 33.72 8.56 -2.50
N CYS A 129 32.60 8.99 -3.08
CA CYS A 129 32.16 10.38 -2.98
C CYS A 129 31.00 10.61 -2.00
N ARG A 130 30.46 9.54 -1.39
CA ARG A 130 29.32 9.58 -0.44
C ARG A 130 28.04 10.24 -0.96
N ASN A 131 27.98 10.55 -2.25
CA ASN A 131 26.78 11.08 -2.88
C ASN A 131 25.77 9.96 -3.15
N GLN A 132 24.49 10.31 -3.06
CA GLN A 132 23.39 9.44 -3.46
C GLN A 132 23.25 9.47 -4.99
N VAL A 133 23.42 8.31 -5.61
CA VAL A 133 23.42 8.14 -7.07
C VAL A 133 22.33 7.12 -7.43
N PRO A 134 21.55 7.33 -8.50
CA PRO A 134 20.56 6.33 -8.91
C PRO A 134 21.24 5.01 -9.29
N ALA A 135 20.63 3.88 -8.93
CA ALA A 135 21.19 2.55 -9.16
C ALA A 135 21.51 2.26 -10.64
N SER A 136 20.85 2.94 -11.58
CA SER A 136 21.11 2.84 -13.01
C SER A 136 22.48 3.39 -13.43
N SER A 137 23.10 4.26 -12.63
CA SER A 137 24.41 4.87 -12.91
C SER A 137 25.45 4.53 -11.84
N THR A 138 25.26 3.41 -11.13
CA THR A 138 26.24 2.89 -10.16
C THR A 138 26.86 1.60 -10.68
N LEU A 139 28.19 1.54 -10.65
CA LEU A 139 28.98 0.35 -10.95
C LEU A 139 29.24 -0.41 -9.63
N MET A 140 29.06 -1.73 -9.62
CA MET A 140 29.37 -2.56 -8.45
C MET A 140 30.82 -3.02 -8.52
N SER A 141 31.67 -2.54 -7.61
CA SER A 141 33.04 -3.04 -7.41
C SER A 141 33.09 -4.05 -6.25
N GLN A 142 34.24 -4.71 -6.05
CA GLN A 142 34.44 -5.64 -4.92
C GLN A 142 34.28 -4.96 -3.55
N ASP A 143 34.51 -3.64 -3.49
CA ASP A 143 34.36 -2.84 -2.26
C ASP A 143 32.95 -2.26 -2.09
N GLY A 144 32.11 -2.27 -3.14
CA GLY A 144 30.70 -1.88 -3.12
C GLY A 144 30.27 -0.89 -4.23
N PRO A 145 29.13 -0.21 -4.10
CA PRO A 145 28.60 0.67 -5.15
C PRO A 145 29.47 1.91 -5.37
N MET A 146 29.88 2.15 -6.61
CA MET A 146 30.65 3.31 -7.05
C MET A 146 29.91 4.10 -8.13
N CYS A 147 30.15 5.42 -8.14
CA CYS A 147 29.58 6.34 -9.11
C CYS A 147 30.39 6.36 -10.42
N GLU A 148 29.76 6.55 -11.58
CA GLU A 148 30.50 6.70 -12.87
C GLU A 148 31.48 7.88 -12.89
N ARG A 149 31.23 8.92 -12.06
CA ARG A 149 32.14 10.07 -11.91
C ARG A 149 33.38 9.76 -11.07
N CYS A 150 33.41 8.60 -10.43
CA CYS A 150 34.46 8.14 -9.55
C CYS A 150 35.28 7.12 -10.34
N PRO A 151 36.45 7.48 -10.93
CA PRO A 151 37.28 6.48 -11.61
C PRO A 151 37.70 5.40 -10.61
N ALA A 152 37.89 4.16 -11.10
CA ALA A 152 38.43 3.04 -10.33
C ALA A 152 39.77 3.41 -9.70
#